data_AF-A0A931QF67-F1
#
_entry.id   AF-A0A931QF67-F1
#
_cell.length_a   1.000
_cell.length_b   1.000
_cell.length_c   1.000
_cell.angle_alpha   90.00
_cell.angle_beta   90.00
_cell.angle_gamma   90.00
#
_symmetry.space_group_name_H-M   'P 1'
#
loop_
_entity.id
_entity.type
_entity.pdbx_description
1 polymer ?
#
loop_
_entity_poly.entity_id
_entity_poly.type
_entity_poly.pdbx_seq_one_letter_code
_entity_poly.pdbx_strand_id
1 'polypeptide(L)'
;QDQIDLVEAVAERVALSAENARLFDETSRRAERERMVTEITSKIRSTNDPEAMIRTALDELRNALGATQVQLIPQAISASQKNQSEIISSTPQDPAQKAQRGNGAKK
;
A
#
# COMPACT_ATOMS: atom_id res chain seq x y z
N GLN A 1 -38.90 -38.48 25.35
CA GLN A 1 -38.10 -37.26 25.44
C GLN A 1 -36.69 -37.54 24.93
N ASP A 2 -36.13 -38.70 25.27
CA ASP A 2 -34.81 -39.19 24.82
C ASP A 2 -34.49 -39.06 23.32
N GLN A 3 -35.47 -39.27 22.42
CA GLN A 3 -35.23 -39.09 20.98
C GLN A 3 -35.09 -37.63 20.57
N ILE A 4 -35.80 -36.72 21.23
CA ILE A 4 -35.70 -35.27 20.99
C ILE A 4 -34.35 -34.79 21.50
N ASP A 5 -33.96 -35.21 22.71
CA ASP A 5 -32.67 -34.85 23.32
C ASP A 5 -31.49 -35.36 22.48
N LEU A 6 -31.60 -36.56 21.91
CA LEU A 6 -30.58 -37.11 21.01
C LEU A 6 -30.49 -36.31 19.71
N VAL A 7 -31.63 -35.95 19.12
CA VAL A 7 -31.66 -35.14 17.89
C VAL A 7 -31.09 -33.75 18.14
N GLU A 8 -31.39 -33.14 19.28
CA GLU A 8 -30.85 -31.84 19.68
C GLU A 8 -29.31 -31.90 19.83
N ALA A 9 -28.79 -32.89 20.55
CA ALA A 9 -27.35 -33.08 20.72
C ALA A 9 -26.63 -33.32 19.38
N VAL A 10 -27.25 -34.05 18.44
CA VAL A 10 -26.70 -34.25 17.09
C VAL A 10 -26.75 -32.94 16.30
N ALA A 11 -27.85 -32.21 16.36
CA ALA A 11 -28.01 -30.93 15.66
C ALA A 11 -26.98 -29.90 16.13
N GLU A 12 -26.76 -29.77 17.44
CA GLU A 12 -25.71 -28.91 18.00
C GLU A 12 -24.33 -29.28 17.48
N ARG A 13 -24.01 -30.57 17.46
CA ARG A 13 -22.71 -31.05 16.99
C ARG A 13 -22.50 -30.83 15.51
N VAL A 14 -23.54 -30.98 14.70
CA VAL A 14 -23.52 -30.67 13.27
C VAL A 14 -23.35 -29.17 13.05
N ALA A 15 -24.10 -28.33 13.78
CA ALA A 15 -24.00 -26.88 13.68
C ALA A 15 -22.58 -26.39 14.00
N LEU A 16 -21.99 -26.87 15.10
CA LEU A 16 -20.61 -26.55 15.47
C LEU A 16 -19.61 -27.01 14.39
N SER A 17 -19.80 -28.21 13.86
CA SER A 17 -18.88 -28.76 12.85
C SER A 17 -18.99 -28.01 11.53
N ALA A 18 -20.20 -27.60 11.13
CA ALA A 18 -20.43 -26.79 9.95
C ALA A 18 -19.80 -25.39 10.08
N GLU A 19 -19.91 -24.76 11.24
CA GLU A 19 -19.27 -23.47 11.49
C GLU A 19 -17.74 -23.59 11.47
N ASN A 20 -17.18 -24.63 12.09
CA ASN A 20 -15.74 -24.90 12.01
C ASN A 20 -15.27 -25.11 10.56
N ALA A 21 -16.04 -25.85 9.76
CA ALA A 21 -15.73 -26.04 8.35
C ALA A 21 -15.78 -24.73 7.56
N ARG A 22 -16.76 -23.87 7.84
CA ARG A 22 -16.89 -22.54 7.24
C ARG A 22 -15.69 -21.64 7.58
N LEU A 23 -15.34 -21.56 8.87
CA LEU A 23 -14.19 -20.78 9.34
C LEU A 23 -12.86 -21.28 8.78
N PHE A 24 -12.72 -22.61 8.66
CA PHE A 24 -11.56 -23.22 8.02
C PHE A 24 -11.49 -22.85 6.54
N ASP A 25 -12.57 -22.98 5.77
CA ASP A 25 -12.60 -22.61 4.34
C ASP A 25 -12.27 -21.13 4.14
N GLU A 26 -12.80 -20.24 4.99
CA GLU A 26 -12.49 -18.82 4.96
C GLU A 26 -10.99 -18.55 5.20
N THR A 27 -10.40 -19.22 6.18
CA THR A 27 -8.98 -19.10 6.51
C THR A 27 -8.11 -19.67 5.38
N SER A 28 -8.47 -20.83 4.82
CA SER A 28 -7.76 -21.46 3.72
C SER A 28 -7.76 -20.60 2.46
N ARG A 29 -8.92 -20.05 2.08
CA ARG A 29 -9.02 -19.11 0.93
C ARG A 29 -8.15 -17.88 1.12
N ARG A 30 -8.10 -17.34 2.35
CA ARG A 30 -7.24 -16.20 2.66
C ARG A 30 -5.76 -16.56 2.52
N ALA A 31 -5.34 -17.69 3.07
CA ALA A 31 -3.97 -18.17 2.97
C ALA A 31 -3.54 -18.42 1.51
N GLU A 32 -4.42 -19.02 0.69
CA GLU A 32 -4.19 -19.22 -0.74
C GLU A 32 -3.99 -17.89 -1.47
N ARG A 33 -4.83 -16.89 -1.17
CA ARG A 33 -4.70 -15.54 -1.74
C ARG A 33 -3.38 -14.89 -1.34
N GLU A 34 -3.01 -14.94 -0.07
CA GLU A 34 -1.75 -14.37 0.44
C GLU A 34 -0.52 -15.03 -0.20
N ARG A 35 -0.56 -16.35 -0.36
CA ARG A 35 0.46 -17.12 -1.07
C ARG A 35 0.59 -16.67 -2.52
N MET A 36 -0.53 -16.57 -3.24
CA MET A 36 -0.54 -16.13 -4.64
C MET A 36 0.03 -14.72 -4.80
N VAL A 37 -0.34 -13.77 -3.93
CA VAL A 37 0.22 -12.41 -3.93
C VAL A 37 1.73 -12.42 -3.72
N THR A 38 2.21 -13.25 -2.79
CA THR A 38 3.64 -13.39 -2.49
C THR A 38 4.41 -13.96 -3.68
N GLU A 39 3.91 -15.02 -4.29
CA GLU A 39 4.51 -15.65 -5.47
C GLU A 39 4.60 -14.67 -6.65
N ILE A 40 3.50 -13.98 -6.98
CA ILE A 40 3.47 -12.98 -8.06
C ILE A 40 4.47 -11.84 -7.77
N THR A 41 4.45 -11.29 -6.56
CA THR A 41 5.34 -10.19 -6.19
C THR A 41 6.81 -10.62 -6.21
N SER A 42 7.11 -11.86 -5.80
CA SER A 42 8.46 -12.41 -5.87
C SER A 42 8.96 -12.54 -7.31
N LYS A 43 8.11 -13.02 -8.23
CA LYS A 43 8.45 -13.08 -9.67
C LYS A 43 8.68 -11.70 -10.27
N ILE A 44 7.84 -10.72 -9.94
CA ILE A 44 8.02 -9.33 -10.41
C ILE A 44 9.37 -8.79 -9.95
N ARG A 45 9.80 -9.10 -8.72
CA ARG A 45 11.08 -8.63 -8.14
C ARG A 45 12.29 -9.47 -8.53
N SER A 46 12.15 -10.51 -9.38
CA SER A 46 13.29 -11.35 -9.77
C SER A 46 14.21 -10.70 -10.81
N THR A 47 13.81 -9.57 -11.37
CA THR A 47 14.58 -8.77 -12.33
C THR A 47 14.73 -7.33 -11.84
N ASN A 48 15.83 -6.67 -12.22
CA ASN A 48 16.08 -5.25 -11.94
C ASN A 48 15.75 -4.32 -13.11
N ASP A 49 15.25 -4.87 -14.22
CA ASP A 49 14.82 -4.10 -15.37
C ASP A 49 13.33 -3.72 -15.23
N PRO A 50 12.97 -2.42 -15.06
CA PRO A 50 11.59 -1.98 -14.91
C PRO A 50 10.65 -2.43 -16.03
N GLU A 51 11.14 -2.50 -17.27
CA GLU A 51 10.31 -2.95 -18.40
C GLU A 51 9.99 -4.44 -18.29
N ALA A 52 10.99 -5.26 -17.99
CA ALA A 52 10.79 -6.68 -17.71
C ALA A 52 9.90 -6.92 -16.48
N MET A 53 10.01 -6.10 -15.44
CA MET A 53 9.14 -6.17 -14.25
C MET A 53 7.67 -5.95 -14.64
N ILE A 54 7.38 -4.91 -15.44
CA ILE A 54 6.01 -4.59 -15.87
C ILE A 54 5.44 -5.72 -16.74
N ARG A 55 6.22 -6.24 -17.70
CA ARG A 55 5.80 -7.38 -18.53
C ARG A 55 5.45 -8.59 -17.67
N THR A 56 6.33 -8.95 -16.74
CA THR A 56 6.11 -10.06 -15.79
C THR A 56 4.86 -9.83 -14.95
N ALA A 57 4.66 -8.60 -14.44
CA ALA A 57 3.48 -8.26 -13.66
C ALA A 57 2.19 -8.42 -14.48
N LEU A 58 2.16 -7.95 -15.73
CA LEU A 58 1.00 -8.07 -16.61
C LEU A 58 0.67 -9.53 -16.91
N ASP A 59 1.66 -10.37 -17.20
CA ASP A 59 1.47 -11.79 -17.47
C ASP A 59 0.97 -12.57 -16.24
N GLU A 60 1.59 -12.35 -15.08
CA GLU A 60 1.19 -12.99 -13.83
C GLU A 60 -0.22 -12.56 -13.41
N LEU A 61 -0.56 -11.27 -13.52
CA LEU A 61 -1.90 -10.77 -13.20
C LEU A 61 -2.95 -11.30 -14.18
N ARG A 62 -2.63 -11.40 -15.48
CA ARG A 62 -3.54 -11.97 -16.48
C ARG A 62 -3.90 -13.41 -16.11
N ASN A 63 -2.90 -14.21 -15.76
CA ASN A 63 -3.08 -15.61 -15.39
C ASN A 63 -3.82 -15.77 -14.06
N ALA A 64 -3.41 -15.02 -13.03
CA ALA A 64 -4.00 -15.11 -11.69
C ALA A 64 -5.47 -14.66 -11.65
N LEU A 65 -5.83 -13.65 -12.46
CA LEU A 65 -7.21 -13.14 -12.54
C LEU A 65 -8.06 -13.85 -13.60
N GLY A 66 -7.47 -14.73 -14.42
CA GLY A 66 -8.15 -15.32 -15.58
C GLY A 66 -8.66 -14.28 -16.58
N ALA A 67 -8.01 -13.12 -16.66
CA ALA A 67 -8.46 -12.00 -17.47
C ALA A 67 -8.04 -12.16 -18.93
N THR A 68 -8.90 -11.76 -19.87
CA THR A 68 -8.55 -11.73 -21.30
C THR A 68 -7.51 -10.66 -21.60
N GLN A 69 -7.57 -9.52 -20.90
CA GLN A 69 -6.67 -8.39 -21.10
C GLN A 69 -6.40 -7.66 -19.78
N VAL A 70 -5.15 -7.23 -19.60
CA VAL A 70 -4.69 -6.39 -18.49
C VAL A 70 -3.90 -5.21 -19.08
N GLN A 71 -4.09 -4.00 -18.55
CA GLN A 71 -3.38 -2.79 -19.00
C GLN A 71 -2.87 -2.01 -17.78
N LEU A 72 -1.69 -1.42 -17.90
CA LEU A 72 -1.08 -0.56 -16.88
C LEU A 72 -1.23 0.90 -17.31
N ILE A 73 -1.83 1.73 -16.45
CA ILE A 73 -2.04 3.17 -16.69
C ILE A 73 -1.18 3.92 -15.67
N PRO A 74 -0.04 4.52 -16.08
CA PRO A 74 0.81 5.29 -15.18
C PRO A 74 0.05 6.50 -14.60
N GLN A 75 0.07 6.64 -13.28
CA GLN A 75 -0.47 7.82 -12.59
C GLN A 75 0.67 8.84 -12.40
N ALA A 76 0.56 10.00 -13.03
CA ALA A 76 1.49 11.09 -12.76
C ALA A 76 1.23 11.64 -11.35
N ILE A 77 2.25 11.60 -10.47
CA ILE A 77 2.15 12.20 -9.15
C ILE A 77 2.22 13.73 -9.34
N SER A 78 1.09 14.42 -9.18
CA SER A 78 1.05 15.89 -9.20
C SER A 78 1.88 16.46 -8.06
N ALA A 79 2.98 17.14 -8.40
CA ALA A 79 3.88 17.78 -7.44
C ALA A 79 3.26 19.07 -6.87
N SER A 80 2.37 18.95 -5.89
CA SER A 80 1.74 20.10 -5.19
C SER A 80 2.32 20.42 -3.81
N GLN A 81 3.56 19.99 -3.51
CA GLN A 81 4.19 20.19 -2.19
C GLN A 81 5.52 20.97 -2.18
N LYS A 82 5.89 21.68 -3.27
CA LYS A 82 7.18 22.40 -3.33
C LYS A 82 7.20 23.84 -2.76
N ASN A 83 6.04 24.43 -2.41
CA ASN A 83 5.96 25.88 -2.13
C ASN A 83 5.89 26.30 -0.64
N GLN A 84 6.26 25.44 0.31
CA GLN A 84 6.23 25.80 1.75
C GLN A 84 7.63 26.05 2.37
N SER A 85 8.70 25.93 1.60
CA SER A 85 10.07 26.07 2.12
C SER A 85 10.68 27.47 1.96
N GLU A 86 10.05 28.39 1.21
CA GLU A 86 10.61 29.74 0.95
C GLU A 86 10.17 30.83 1.95
N ILE A 87 9.22 30.57 2.85
CA ILE A 87 8.68 31.62 3.74
C ILE A 87 9.52 31.82 5.03
N ILE A 88 10.41 30.89 5.38
CA ILE A 88 11.17 30.91 6.66
C ILE A 88 12.58 31.54 6.60
N SER A 89 13.04 32.06 5.45
CA SER A 89 14.39 32.65 5.33
C SER A 89 14.47 34.19 5.34
N SER A 90 13.37 34.91 5.56
CA SER A 90 13.44 36.37 5.79
C SER A 90 13.54 36.67 7.29
N THR A 91 14.72 36.47 7.87
CA THR A 91 15.07 37.07 9.17
C THR A 91 14.98 38.58 9.04
N PRO A 92 14.25 39.30 9.90
CA PRO A 92 14.28 40.77 9.92
C PRO A 92 15.71 41.22 10.25
N GLN A 93 16.40 41.87 9.30
CA GLN A 93 17.65 42.55 9.58
C GLN A 93 17.35 43.80 10.41
N ASP A 94 17.87 43.82 11.64
CA ASP A 94 17.87 44.96 12.55
C ASP A 94 18.58 46.18 11.89
N PRO A 95 17.91 47.35 11.75
CA PRO A 95 18.48 48.51 11.05
C PRO A 95 19.57 49.27 11.84
N ALA A 96 19.96 48.83 13.05
CA ALA A 96 20.79 49.66 13.94
C ALA A 96 22.31 49.67 13.68
N GLN A 97 22.87 48.95 12.69
CA GLN A 97 24.34 48.78 12.59
C GLN A 97 25.08 49.43 11.41
N LYS A 98 24.43 50.26 10.55
CA LYS A 98 25.13 50.82 9.37
C LYS A 98 25.43 52.33 9.38
N ALA A 99 25.27 53.04 10.51
CA ALA A 99 25.50 54.48 10.58
C ALA A 99 26.75 54.90 11.39
N GLN A 100 27.83 54.11 11.35
CA GLN A 100 29.15 54.55 11.85
C GLN A 100 30.26 53.98 10.98
N ARG A 101 30.55 54.64 9.85
CA ARG A 101 31.89 54.68 9.22
C ARG A 101 31.88 55.67 8.05
N GLY A 102 32.56 56.80 8.24
CA GLY A 102 33.05 57.64 7.14
C GLY A 102 32.48 59.05 7.04
N ASN A 103 32.77 59.93 8.01
CA ASN A 103 32.88 61.37 7.74
C ASN A 103 34.37 61.74 7.76
N GLY A 104 34.87 62.44 6.74
CA GLY A 104 36.24 62.95 6.74
C GLY A 104 36.86 63.12 5.35
N ALA A 105 36.42 64.13 4.58
CA ALA A 105 37.28 64.91 3.69
C ALA A 105 36.50 66.08 3.07
N LYS A 106 36.54 67.25 3.71
CA LYS A 106 36.67 68.56 3.04
C LYS A 106 36.95 69.66 4.07
N LYS A 107 38.09 70.32 3.84
CA LYS A 107 38.76 71.42 4.56
C LYS A 107 39.63 71.01 5.75
#